data_AF-C5HV55-F1
#
_entry.id   AF-C5HV55-F1
#
_cell.length_a   1.000
_cell.length_b   1.000
_cell.length_c   1.000
_cell.angle_alpha   90.00
_cell.angle_beta   90.00
_cell.angle_gamma   90.00
#
_symmetry.space_group_name_H-M   'P 1'
#
loop_
_entity.id
_entity.type
_entity.pdbx_description
1 polymer ?
#
loop_
_entity_poly.entity_id
_entity_poly.type
_entity_poly.pdbx_seq_one_letter_code
_entity_poly.pdbx_strand_id
1 'polypeptide(L)'
;SAAPFHNWAPDVYDGVPTIVTTWLTIMPKLSILILLLEVQAGVAQSFEVWTNLLLVSSLLSLVIGTVVGLAQTRIKRLLAYSTISHVGFLLLALGVNTEESIESFLFYLVQYSITNLNAFMIILAFGYVMHSSVSRSSGQNTDLQLIIELAGQFRTNPILGLSLTVCLFSMAGV
;
A
#
# COMPACT_ATOMS: atom_id res chain seq x y z
N SER A 1 3.79 -4.67 -7.48
CA SER A 1 2.53 -5.31 -7.90
C SER A 1 1.67 -4.25 -8.55
N ALA A 2 1.68 -4.21 -9.88
CA ALA A 2 0.87 -3.32 -10.70
C ALA A 2 -0.03 -4.17 -11.59
N ALA A 3 -1.15 -3.62 -12.03
CA ALA A 3 -2.00 -4.31 -13.01
C ALA A 3 -1.26 -4.47 -14.35
N PRO A 4 -1.39 -5.61 -15.04
CA PRO A 4 -2.30 -6.73 -14.75
C PRO A 4 -1.80 -7.75 -13.72
N PHE A 5 -0.51 -7.73 -13.36
CA PHE A 5 0.15 -8.75 -12.52
C PHE A 5 -0.02 -8.57 -11.00
N HIS A 6 -1.19 -8.08 -10.58
CA HIS A 6 -1.47 -7.72 -9.18
C HIS A 6 -2.21 -8.80 -8.39
N ASN A 7 -2.79 -9.80 -9.04
CA ASN A 7 -3.73 -10.78 -8.44
C ASN A 7 -3.18 -11.51 -7.21
N TRP A 8 -1.88 -11.79 -7.17
CA TRP A 8 -1.26 -12.51 -6.04
C TRP A 8 -1.14 -11.65 -4.78
N ALA A 9 -1.06 -10.33 -4.91
CA ALA A 9 -0.67 -9.45 -3.80
C ALA A 9 -1.74 -9.40 -2.69
N PRO A 10 -3.05 -9.21 -2.98
CA PRO A 10 -4.08 -9.21 -1.93
C PRO A 10 -4.15 -10.51 -1.14
N ASP A 11 -4.04 -11.65 -1.82
CA ASP A 11 -4.18 -12.97 -1.20
C ASP A 11 -2.97 -13.31 -0.32
N VAL A 12 -1.75 -13.02 -0.80
CA VAL A 12 -0.53 -13.19 0.00
C VAL A 12 -0.51 -12.25 1.20
N TYR A 13 -0.97 -11.00 1.04
CA TYR A 13 -0.97 -10.05 2.15
C TYR A 13 -2.00 -10.43 3.22
N ASP A 14 -3.16 -10.99 2.85
CA ASP A 14 -4.14 -11.43 3.86
C ASP A 14 -3.71 -12.74 4.55
N GLY A 15 -3.06 -13.65 3.82
CA GLY A 15 -2.68 -14.98 4.32
C GLY A 15 -1.45 -15.03 5.25
N VAL A 16 -0.67 -13.96 5.34
CA VAL A 16 0.62 -13.92 6.04
C VAL A 16 0.53 -12.98 7.28
N PRO A 17 1.30 -13.22 8.36
CA PRO A 17 1.30 -12.37 9.55
C PRO A 17 1.56 -10.90 9.24
N THR A 18 0.85 -10.00 9.94
CA THR A 18 0.95 -8.54 9.73
C THR A 18 2.38 -8.04 9.64
N ILE A 19 3.27 -8.44 10.56
CA ILE A 19 4.69 -8.05 10.57
C ILE A 19 5.44 -8.41 9.28
N VAL A 20 5.14 -9.56 8.69
CA VAL A 20 5.79 -10.00 7.43
C VAL A 20 5.19 -9.24 6.24
N THR A 21 3.88 -8.95 6.29
CA THR A 21 3.22 -8.16 5.24
C THR A 21 3.76 -6.74 5.16
N THR A 22 4.11 -6.12 6.29
CA THR A 22 4.71 -4.77 6.30
C THR A 22 5.99 -4.75 5.49
N TRP A 23 6.85 -5.74 5.71
CA TRP A 23 8.12 -5.85 5.01
C TRP A 23 7.94 -6.14 3.52
N LEU A 24 7.04 -7.07 3.17
CA LEU A 24 6.71 -7.43 1.78
C LEU A 24 6.06 -6.29 0.98
N THR A 25 5.31 -5.41 1.63
CA THR A 25 4.62 -4.30 0.94
C THR A 25 5.54 -3.12 0.64
N ILE A 26 6.67 -3.02 1.35
CA ILE A 26 7.58 -1.86 1.30
C ILE A 26 8.89 -2.23 0.58
N MET A 27 9.70 -3.12 1.17
CA MET A 27 11.10 -3.31 0.76
C MET A 27 11.26 -3.80 -0.69
N PRO A 28 10.57 -4.88 -1.12
CA PRO A 28 10.69 -5.35 -2.51
C PRO A 28 10.19 -4.32 -3.53
N LYS A 29 9.14 -3.56 -3.18
CA LYS A 29 8.57 -2.56 -4.09
C LYS A 29 9.50 -1.37 -4.27
N LEU A 30 10.12 -0.88 -3.19
CA LEU A 30 11.11 0.20 -3.28
C LEU A 30 12.27 -0.21 -4.19
N SER A 31 12.84 -1.39 -3.97
CA SER A 31 13.94 -1.90 -4.78
C SER A 31 13.58 -1.99 -6.26
N ILE A 32 12.42 -2.59 -6.58
CA ILE A 32 11.97 -2.73 -7.98
C ILE A 32 11.64 -1.38 -8.62
N LEU A 33 11.04 -0.43 -7.88
CA LEU A 33 10.70 0.89 -8.43
C LEU A 33 11.94 1.74 -8.73
N ILE A 34 12.97 1.66 -7.89
CA ILE A 34 14.26 2.33 -8.13
C ILE A 34 14.96 1.70 -9.32
N LEU A 35 14.99 0.37 -9.39
CA LEU A 35 15.53 -0.34 -10.57
C LEU A 35 14.77 0.07 -11.84
N LEU A 36 13.45 0.21 -11.77
CA LEU A 36 12.64 0.60 -12.92
C LEU A 36 12.89 2.05 -13.34
N LEU A 37 13.20 2.95 -12.41
CA LEU A 37 13.68 4.30 -12.71
C LEU A 37 15.02 4.27 -13.47
N GLU A 38 15.99 3.47 -13.03
CA GLU A 38 17.27 3.31 -13.73
C GLU A 38 17.10 2.74 -15.15
N VAL A 39 16.26 1.71 -15.28
CA VAL A 39 15.93 1.12 -16.59
C VAL A 39 15.24 2.16 -17.48
N GLN A 40 14.33 2.96 -16.94
CA GLN A 40 13.65 4.03 -17.67
C GLN A 40 14.65 5.06 -18.22
N ALA A 41 15.64 5.46 -17.42
CA ALA A 41 16.69 6.37 -17.85
C ALA A 41 17.55 5.80 -19.01
N GLY A 42 17.81 4.48 -19.00
CA GLY A 42 18.60 3.82 -20.04
C GLY A 42 17.83 3.42 -21.31
N VAL A 43 16.55 3.07 -21.20
CA VAL A 43 15.75 2.47 -22.29
C VAL A 43 14.84 3.49 -22.99
N ALA A 44 14.34 4.51 -22.27
CA ALA A 44 13.29 5.39 -22.78
C ALA A 44 13.67 6.20 -24.03
N GLN A 45 14.96 6.46 -24.28
CA GLN A 45 15.40 7.13 -25.50
C GLN A 45 15.21 6.28 -26.77
N SER A 46 14.97 4.97 -26.62
CA SER A 46 14.96 4.01 -27.73
C SER A 46 13.61 3.36 -28.04
N PHE A 47 12.63 3.38 -27.11
CA PHE A 47 11.36 2.67 -27.28
C PHE A 47 10.14 3.41 -26.73
N GLU A 48 9.36 4.06 -27.60
CA GLU A 48 8.02 4.60 -27.27
C GLU A 48 7.05 3.52 -26.77
N VAL A 49 7.27 2.25 -27.14
CA VAL A 49 6.44 1.14 -26.66
C VAL A 49 6.55 0.97 -25.14
N TRP A 50 7.73 1.24 -24.57
CA TRP A 50 7.98 1.06 -23.14
C TRP A 50 7.22 2.10 -22.29
N THR A 51 7.23 3.37 -22.70
CA THR A 51 6.48 4.44 -22.03
C THR A 51 4.98 4.18 -22.10
N ASN A 52 4.47 3.76 -23.27
CA ASN A 52 3.05 3.39 -23.43
C ASN A 52 2.64 2.22 -22.53
N LEU A 53 3.49 1.20 -22.38
CA LEU A 53 3.22 0.08 -21.47
C LEU A 53 3.12 0.56 -20.00
N LEU A 54 4.02 1.44 -19.58
CA LEU A 54 3.97 2.03 -18.23
C LEU A 54 2.69 2.82 -18.01
N LEU A 55 2.29 3.67 -18.97
CA LEU A 55 1.06 4.47 -18.90
C LEU A 55 -0.21 3.60 -18.87
N VAL A 56 -0.26 2.54 -19.67
CA VAL A 56 -1.39 1.59 -19.64
C VAL A 56 -1.43 0.89 -18.27
N SER A 57 -0.28 0.41 -17.77
CA SER A 57 -0.21 -0.27 -16.48
C SER A 57 -0.57 0.65 -15.30
N SER A 58 -0.22 1.94 -15.37
CA SER A 58 -0.53 2.93 -14.35
C SER A 58 -2.03 3.19 -14.28
N LEU A 59 -2.67 3.40 -15.43
CA LEU A 59 -4.11 3.63 -15.53
C LEU A 59 -4.90 2.43 -15.03
N LEU A 60 -4.55 1.21 -15.46
CA LEU A 60 -5.20 0.01 -14.93
C LEU A 60 -5.01 -0.13 -13.42
N SER A 61 -3.81 0.15 -12.89
CA SER A 61 -3.53 0.04 -11.45
C SER A 61 -4.33 1.04 -10.62
N LEU A 62 -4.52 2.27 -11.12
CA LEU A 62 -5.35 3.29 -10.49
C LEU A 62 -6.82 2.88 -10.46
N VAL A 63 -7.36 2.43 -11.60
CA VAL A 63 -8.77 2.00 -11.69
C VAL A 63 -9.02 0.78 -10.81
N ILE A 64 -8.18 -0.24 -10.90
CA ILE A 64 -8.36 -1.49 -10.15
C ILE A 64 -8.15 -1.26 -8.65
N GLY A 65 -7.10 -0.52 -8.26
CA GLY A 65 -6.83 -0.22 -6.86
C GLY A 65 -7.96 0.54 -6.18
N THR A 66 -8.55 1.53 -6.87
CA THR A 66 -9.65 2.34 -6.31
C THR A 66 -10.98 1.59 -6.30
N VAL A 67 -11.40 1.01 -7.43
CA VAL A 67 -12.71 0.36 -7.55
C VAL A 67 -12.78 -0.93 -6.73
N VAL A 68 -11.77 -1.79 -6.83
CA VAL A 68 -11.75 -3.06 -6.10
C VAL A 68 -11.41 -2.85 -4.63
N GLY A 69 -10.63 -1.82 -4.30
CA GLY A 69 -10.35 -1.41 -2.93
C GLY A 69 -11.62 -1.04 -2.16
N LEU A 70 -12.55 -0.31 -2.80
CA LEU A 70 -13.82 0.09 -2.19
C LEU A 70 -14.69 -1.10 -1.76
N ALA A 71 -14.60 -2.22 -2.46
CA ALA A 71 -15.37 -3.42 -2.17
C ALA A 71 -14.78 -4.31 -1.05
N GLN A 72 -13.60 -3.98 -0.52
CA GLN A 72 -12.93 -4.82 0.46
C GLN A 72 -13.49 -4.66 1.87
N THR A 73 -13.74 -5.78 2.54
CA THR A 73 -14.16 -5.84 3.96
C THR A 73 -12.99 -6.16 4.90
N ARG A 74 -11.90 -6.72 4.34
CA ARG A 74 -10.70 -7.14 5.06
C ARG A 74 -9.67 -6.02 5.05
N ILE A 75 -9.13 -5.68 6.22
CA ILE A 75 -8.23 -4.52 6.37
C ILE A 75 -6.93 -4.68 5.56
N LYS A 76 -6.33 -5.88 5.59
CA LYS A 76 -5.09 -6.17 4.85
C LYS A 76 -5.29 -6.16 3.34
N ARG A 77 -6.45 -6.64 2.85
CA ARG A 77 -6.79 -6.58 1.42
C ARG A 77 -7.06 -5.15 0.98
N LEU A 78 -7.77 -4.36 1.79
CA LEU A 78 -7.98 -2.94 1.53
C LEU A 78 -6.64 -2.20 1.37
N LEU A 79 -5.69 -2.41 2.30
CA LEU A 79 -4.35 -1.85 2.17
C LEU A 79 -3.56 -2.43 0.98
N ALA A 80 -3.75 -3.70 0.64
CA ALA A 80 -3.14 -4.27 -0.56
C ALA A 80 -3.57 -3.49 -1.81
N TYR A 81 -4.88 -3.24 -1.97
CA TYR A 81 -5.41 -2.47 -3.09
C TYR A 81 -5.00 -0.99 -3.07
N SER A 82 -4.91 -0.36 -1.89
CA SER A 82 -4.37 1.02 -1.81
C SER A 82 -2.91 1.08 -2.24
N THR A 83 -2.08 0.09 -1.88
CA THR A 83 -0.70 0.05 -2.38
C THR A 83 -0.63 -0.21 -3.89
N ILE A 84 -1.61 -0.87 -4.50
CA ILE A 84 -1.70 -1.02 -5.96
C ILE A 84 -2.01 0.32 -6.63
N SER A 85 -2.94 1.12 -6.07
CA SER A 85 -3.21 2.47 -6.59
C SER A 85 -2.02 3.42 -6.42
N HIS A 86 -1.34 3.39 -5.27
CA HIS A 86 -0.13 4.22 -5.05
C HIS A 86 1.00 3.86 -6.01
N VAL A 87 1.20 2.57 -6.30
CA VAL A 87 2.14 2.14 -7.35
C VAL A 87 1.69 2.65 -8.73
N GLY A 88 0.38 2.72 -8.99
CA GLY A 88 -0.17 3.35 -10.19
C GLY A 88 0.28 4.81 -10.35
N PHE A 89 0.18 5.63 -9.30
CA PHE A 89 0.68 7.02 -9.33
C PHE A 89 2.18 7.10 -9.61
N LEU A 90 2.98 6.23 -8.99
CA LEU A 90 4.43 6.16 -9.21
C LEU A 90 4.78 5.77 -10.66
N LEU A 91 4.06 4.80 -11.23
CA LEU A 91 4.25 4.39 -12.63
C LEU A 91 3.83 5.49 -13.61
N LEU A 92 2.81 6.27 -13.27
CA LEU A 92 2.40 7.41 -14.09
C LEU A 92 3.51 8.47 -14.18
N ALA A 93 4.15 8.79 -13.06
CA ALA A 93 5.31 9.70 -13.05
C ALA A 93 6.47 9.14 -13.90
N LEU A 94 6.79 7.86 -13.77
CA LEU A 94 7.84 7.23 -14.59
C LEU A 94 7.52 7.23 -16.09
N GLY A 95 6.25 7.13 -16.48
CA GLY A 95 5.82 7.14 -17.87
C GLY A 95 6.05 8.47 -18.59
N VAL A 96 5.97 9.60 -17.88
CA VAL A 96 6.19 10.95 -18.46
C VAL A 96 7.66 11.25 -18.68
N ASN A 97 8.54 10.76 -17.79
CA ASN A 97 10.00 10.83 -17.90
C ASN A 97 10.59 12.24 -18.19
N THR A 98 10.02 13.26 -17.57
CA THR A 98 10.62 14.61 -17.48
C THR A 98 11.40 14.76 -16.17
N GLU A 99 12.30 15.73 -16.09
CA GLU A 99 13.08 16.01 -14.87
C GLU A 99 12.16 16.24 -13.66
N GLU A 100 11.14 17.09 -13.81
CA GLU A 100 10.13 17.34 -12.77
C GLU A 100 9.38 16.06 -12.35
N SER A 101 9.14 15.15 -13.30
CA SER A 101 8.44 13.89 -13.01
C SER A 101 9.31 12.94 -12.18
N ILE A 102 10.63 12.91 -12.42
CA ILE A 102 11.56 12.10 -11.65
C ILE A 102 11.67 12.63 -10.20
N GLU A 103 11.71 13.96 -10.03
CA GLU A 103 11.71 14.57 -8.69
C GLU A 103 10.43 14.23 -7.92
N SER A 104 9.27 14.38 -8.57
CA SER A 104 7.98 14.03 -7.96
C SER A 104 7.85 12.53 -7.65
N PHE A 105 8.39 11.66 -8.51
CA PHE A 105 8.45 10.22 -8.29
C PHE A 105 9.24 9.88 -7.02
N LEU A 106 10.44 10.45 -6.85
CA LEU A 106 11.29 10.20 -5.68
C LEU A 106 10.63 10.70 -4.39
N PHE A 107 10.06 11.91 -4.44
CA PHE A 107 9.31 12.48 -3.31
C PHE A 107 8.14 11.56 -2.92
N TYR A 108 7.33 11.14 -3.89
CA TYR A 108 6.17 10.30 -3.65
C TYR A 108 6.57 8.89 -3.19
N LEU A 109 7.70 8.36 -3.65
CA LEU A 109 8.21 7.04 -3.26
C LEU A 109 8.61 7.02 -1.77
N VAL A 110 9.26 8.08 -1.29
CA VAL A 110 9.57 8.25 0.14
C VAL A 110 8.27 8.38 0.94
N GLN A 111 7.35 9.24 0.53
CA GLN A 111 6.07 9.43 1.20
C GLN A 111 5.26 8.12 1.27
N TYR A 112 5.18 7.38 0.16
CA TYR A 112 4.54 6.06 0.09
C TYR A 112 5.15 5.08 1.10
N SER A 113 6.49 5.03 1.19
CA SER A 113 7.16 4.11 2.11
C SER A 113 6.83 4.40 3.58
N ILE A 114 6.83 5.67 3.96
CA ILE A 114 6.59 6.12 5.34
C ILE A 114 5.12 5.91 5.71
N THR A 115 4.20 6.34 4.85
CA THR A 115 2.75 6.19 5.09
C THR A 115 2.35 4.73 5.18
N ASN A 116 2.86 3.89 4.28
CA ASN A 116 2.55 2.46 4.30
C ASN A 116 3.14 1.77 5.55
N LEU A 117 4.36 2.12 5.95
CA LEU A 117 4.94 1.64 7.21
C LEU A 117 4.08 2.03 8.42
N ASN A 118 3.66 3.29 8.49
CA ASN A 118 2.82 3.80 9.57
C ASN A 118 1.47 3.07 9.61
N ALA A 119 0.80 2.89 8.48
CA ALA A 119 -0.50 2.22 8.42
C ALA A 119 -0.43 0.80 8.98
N PHE A 120 0.56 0.02 8.53
CA PHE A 120 0.73 -1.34 9.02
C PHE A 120 1.18 -1.40 10.48
N MET A 121 2.03 -0.48 10.94
CA MET A 121 2.45 -0.41 12.35
C MET A 121 1.27 -0.12 13.28
N ILE A 122 0.37 0.77 12.88
CA ILE A 122 -0.85 1.09 13.63
C ILE A 122 -1.79 -0.13 13.68
N ILE A 123 -1.97 -0.84 12.57
CA ILE A 123 -2.78 -2.08 12.55
C ILE A 123 -2.19 -3.15 13.47
N LEU A 124 -0.87 -3.33 13.43
CA LEU A 124 -0.17 -4.26 14.30
C LEU A 124 -0.33 -3.86 15.78
N ALA A 125 -0.24 -2.58 16.10
CA ALA A 125 -0.49 -2.06 17.44
C ALA A 125 -1.93 -2.32 17.91
N PHE A 126 -2.94 -2.13 17.06
CA PHE A 126 -4.32 -2.49 17.39
C PHE A 126 -4.47 -4.00 17.65
N GLY A 127 -3.82 -4.85 16.85
CA GLY A 127 -3.80 -6.31 17.06
C GLY A 127 -3.30 -6.67 18.46
N TYR A 128 -2.18 -6.10 18.89
CA TYR A 128 -1.65 -6.32 20.25
C TYR A 128 -2.55 -5.78 21.36
N VAL A 129 -3.08 -4.57 21.21
CA VAL A 129 -3.93 -3.94 22.22
C VAL A 129 -5.23 -4.72 22.40
N MET A 130 -5.88 -5.15 21.31
CA MET A 130 -7.12 -5.93 21.41
C MET A 130 -6.90 -7.37 21.89
N HIS A 131 -5.77 -8.00 21.54
CA HIS A 131 -5.46 -9.33 22.06
C HIS A 131 -5.16 -9.32 23.57
N SER A 132 -4.67 -8.20 24.12
CA SER A 132 -4.48 -8.07 25.57
C SER A 132 -5.80 -7.98 26.37
N SER A 133 -6.91 -7.57 25.74
CA SER A 133 -8.23 -7.47 26.39
C SER A 133 -9.10 -8.71 26.23
N VAL A 134 -8.89 -9.50 25.16
CA VAL A 134 -9.60 -10.76 24.92
C VAL A 134 -8.73 -11.94 25.37
N SER A 135 -9.10 -12.54 26.50
CA SER A 135 -8.46 -13.71 27.12
C SER A 135 -7.89 -14.76 26.14
N ARG A 136 -6.74 -15.32 26.56
CA ARG A 136 -5.95 -16.46 26.02
C ARG A 136 -6.71 -17.77 25.67
N SER A 137 -8.03 -17.77 25.51
CA SER A 137 -8.85 -18.99 25.43
C SER A 137 -9.03 -19.56 24.03
N SER A 138 -8.63 -18.85 22.97
CA SER A 138 -8.56 -19.41 21.63
C SER A 138 -7.20 -19.08 21.04
N GLY A 139 -6.43 -20.08 20.63
CA GLY A 139 -5.15 -19.94 19.92
C GLY A 139 -5.32 -19.34 18.51
N GLN A 140 -6.11 -18.28 18.41
CA GLN A 140 -6.53 -17.62 17.19
C GLN A 140 -5.59 -16.44 16.92
N ASN A 141 -5.27 -16.25 15.65
CA ASN A 141 -4.33 -15.25 15.15
C ASN A 141 -4.51 -13.88 15.82
N THR A 142 -3.42 -13.31 16.31
CA THR A 142 -3.33 -11.96 16.91
C THR A 142 -3.58 -10.82 15.92
N ASP A 143 -3.80 -11.16 14.65
CA ASP A 143 -3.90 -10.22 13.56
C ASP A 143 -5.33 -9.74 13.36
N LEU A 144 -5.45 -8.42 13.24
CA LEU A 144 -6.65 -7.75 12.77
C LEU A 144 -7.02 -8.21 11.36
N GLN A 145 -8.29 -8.60 11.18
CA GLN A 145 -8.75 -9.19 9.93
C GLN A 145 -9.81 -8.32 9.24
N LEU A 146 -10.85 -7.94 9.98
CA LEU A 146 -12.00 -7.24 9.44
C LEU A 146 -11.96 -5.76 9.80
N ILE A 147 -12.46 -4.91 8.89
CA ILE A 147 -12.60 -3.47 9.15
C ILE A 147 -13.56 -3.21 10.33
N ILE A 148 -14.56 -4.07 10.52
CA ILE A 148 -15.57 -3.91 11.57
C ILE A 148 -15.00 -4.10 12.98
N GLU A 149 -13.86 -4.81 13.12
CA GLU A 149 -13.17 -4.98 14.41
C GLU A 149 -12.57 -3.66 14.91
N LEU A 150 -12.34 -2.68 14.03
CA LEU A 150 -11.88 -1.34 14.39
C LEU A 150 -13.03 -0.42 14.84
N ALA A 151 -14.29 -0.84 14.70
CA ALA A 151 -15.44 -0.02 15.05
C ALA A 151 -15.49 0.26 16.56
N GLY A 152 -15.58 1.53 16.93
CA GLY A 152 -15.67 1.96 18.34
C GLY A 152 -14.33 2.06 19.07
N GLN A 153 -13.21 1.69 18.43
CA GLN A 153 -11.90 1.67 19.06
C GLN A 153 -11.34 3.06 19.40
N PHE A 154 -11.88 4.13 18.79
CA PHE A 154 -11.56 5.50 19.20
C PHE A 154 -11.96 5.80 20.65
N ARG A 155 -13.00 5.14 21.18
CA ARG A 155 -13.42 5.33 22.58
C ARG A 155 -12.51 4.63 23.58
N THR A 156 -11.89 3.52 23.18
CA THR A 156 -10.99 2.75 24.07
C THR A 156 -9.59 3.35 24.08
N ASN A 157 -9.04 3.69 22.90
CA ASN A 157 -7.72 4.28 22.75
C ASN A 157 -7.76 5.44 21.74
N PRO A 158 -8.08 6.67 22.19
CA PRO A 158 -8.27 7.81 21.30
C PRO A 158 -6.99 8.19 20.54
N ILE A 159 -5.82 7.99 21.16
CA ILE A 159 -4.52 8.30 20.55
C ILE A 159 -4.24 7.41 19.33
N LEU A 160 -4.49 6.10 19.45
CA LEU A 160 -4.26 5.15 18.35
C LEU A 160 -5.31 5.31 17.24
N GLY A 161 -6.55 5.64 17.61
CA GLY A 161 -7.59 6.00 16.64
C GLY A 161 -7.23 7.25 15.84
N LEU A 162 -6.72 8.28 16.52
CA LEU A 162 -6.32 9.53 15.87
C LEU A 162 -5.12 9.32 14.94
N SER A 163 -4.11 8.55 15.35
CA SER A 163 -2.98 8.22 14.48
C SER A 163 -3.41 7.47 13.22
N LEU A 164 -4.37 6.53 13.33
CA LEU A 164 -4.96 5.87 12.15
C LEU A 164 -5.65 6.87 11.23
N THR A 165 -6.45 7.79 11.78
CA THR A 165 -7.16 8.79 10.95
C THR A 165 -6.20 9.69 10.20
N VAL A 166 -5.16 10.20 10.86
CA VAL A 166 -4.11 11.03 10.23
C VAL A 166 -3.39 10.23 9.14
N CYS A 167 -3.08 8.97 9.39
CA CYS A 167 -2.43 8.11 8.41
C CYS A 167 -3.31 7.88 7.17
N LEU A 168 -4.60 7.62 7.35
CA LEU A 168 -5.53 7.40 6.23
C LEU A 168 -5.81 8.69 5.44
N PHE A 169 -5.93 9.83 6.11
CA PHE A 169 -6.05 11.13 5.43
C PHE A 169 -4.79 11.47 4.63
N SER A 170 -3.61 11.20 5.19
CA SER A 170 -2.34 11.37 4.49
C SER A 170 -2.25 10.46 3.25
N MET A 171 -2.74 9.22 3.32
CA MET A 171 -2.84 8.33 2.14
C MET A 171 -3.83 8.85 1.10
N ALA A 172 -4.93 9.47 1.53
CA ALA A 172 -5.92 10.08 0.64
C ALA A 172 -5.43 11.39 -0.01
N GLY A 173 -4.39 12.02 0.55
CA GLY A 173 -3.83 13.28 0.05
C GLY A 173 -4.47 14.55 0.66
N VAL A 174 -5.00 14.45 1.88
CA VAL A 174 -5.48 15.58 2.70
C VAL A 174 -4.38 16.02 3.66
#